data_AF-A0A126Z941-F1
#
_entry.id   AF-A0A126Z941-F1
#
_cell.length_a   1.000
_cell.length_b   1.000
_cell.length_c   1.000
_cell.angle_alpha   90.00
_cell.angle_beta   90.00
_cell.angle_gamma   90.00
#
_symmetry.space_group_name_H-M   'P 1'
#
loop_
_entity.id
_entity.type
_entity.pdbx_description
1 polymer ?
#
loop_
_entity_poly.entity_id
_entity_poly.type
_entity_poly.pdbx_seq_one_letter_code
_entity_poly.pdbx_strand_id
1 'polypeptide(L)'
;MATTNTDGDGDGYEIEVLGTCKTNTRPDSQHIQQVDAKHLWSYAQEEALTALSEQGPDKCWRLITDPERRAKRIAARYADLYFASAEKSRGKVQLYWPALAAFVVKDIVEAYRYSRDNVLNGGWRNAARTSGASQLFAELATEGSPYEHSLRVYAALAKGNLWLFMDIYPWLWFVLEYGLNKDGSMNAERLTSHVSQRNAAEFQHQSKTAVRELPFGANWLGRLKGKLASDPVYAKGRSLFDTPPTWAGLDGGYGQHVASASEAHRYVRQHAKDADAGYRTPPSKYWTKFDEAFYVMEEERTEMGRIAADGAATARLQKVAQFRATKEMTATYTTLIAEIGATNNKARVERQLEELRTVAAQEQINILQPLIYDDPQLVKTMDVNHWISRASSGGLSPTYTLYFSAAPRNDDRDLQITFDEPKSPWDRTNGALGGTLKSLPNKDDRMEYVAKIAEQFNLLMSKKRAYMEHELQTIRGWLDA
;
A
#
# COMPACT_ATOMS: atom_id res chain seq x y z
N MET A 1 -41.76 15.86 -9.71
CA MET A 1 -40.67 16.84 -9.86
C MET A 1 -39.66 16.57 -8.78
N ALA A 2 -38.51 16.02 -9.15
CA ALA A 2 -37.39 15.87 -8.23
C ALA A 2 -36.63 17.21 -8.24
N THR A 3 -36.74 17.96 -7.15
CA THR A 3 -35.84 19.08 -6.86
C THR A 3 -34.71 18.53 -6.02
N THR A 4 -33.47 18.65 -6.49
CA THR A 4 -32.27 18.51 -5.68
C THR A 4 -32.24 19.67 -4.69
N ASN A 5 -32.81 19.48 -3.50
CA ASN A 5 -32.59 20.39 -2.38
C ASN A 5 -31.25 20.03 -1.75
N THR A 6 -30.28 20.93 -1.85
CA THR A 6 -29.10 20.96 -0.99
C THR A 6 -29.56 21.49 0.37
N ASP A 7 -30.23 20.65 1.15
CA ASP A 7 -30.53 20.99 2.53
C ASP A 7 -29.23 20.78 3.33
N GLY A 8 -28.61 21.89 3.74
CA GLY A 8 -27.56 21.83 4.75
C GLY A 8 -28.17 21.37 6.08
N ASP A 9 -27.45 20.55 6.86
CA ASP A 9 -27.85 20.37 8.24
C ASP A 9 -27.71 21.69 9.04
N GLY A 10 -28.26 21.71 10.25
CA GLY A 10 -28.18 22.87 11.15
C GLY A 10 -26.75 23.33 11.50
N ASP A 11 -25.74 22.56 11.09
CA ASP A 11 -24.32 22.81 11.28
C ASP A 11 -23.61 23.27 9.98
N GLY A 12 -24.34 23.39 8.87
CA GLY A 12 -23.83 23.92 7.60
C GLY A 12 -23.16 22.88 6.69
N TYR A 13 -23.32 21.58 6.94
CA TYR A 13 -22.83 20.53 6.05
C TYR A 13 -23.82 20.25 4.93
N GLU A 14 -23.37 20.28 3.67
CA GLU A 14 -24.18 19.87 2.52
C GLU A 14 -24.52 18.37 2.62
N ILE A 15 -25.79 18.04 2.90
CA ILE A 15 -26.27 16.66 2.81
C ILE A 15 -26.67 16.41 1.36
N GLU A 16 -25.89 15.61 0.65
CA GLU A 16 -26.33 15.06 -0.64
C GLU A 16 -27.33 13.93 -0.39
N VAL A 17 -28.62 14.25 -0.51
CA VAL A 17 -29.72 13.30 -0.30
C VAL A 17 -29.83 12.35 -1.51
N LEU A 18 -29.78 11.03 -1.26
CA LEU A 18 -29.91 9.96 -2.29
C LEU A 18 -31.25 9.94 -3.04
N GLY A 19 -32.22 10.65 -2.51
CA GLY A 19 -33.56 10.79 -3.03
C GLY A 19 -34.50 11.27 -1.94
N THR A 20 -35.47 12.11 -2.30
CA THR A 20 -36.54 12.51 -1.38
C THR A 20 -37.79 11.71 -1.69
N CYS A 21 -38.34 11.05 -0.68
CA CYS A 21 -39.63 10.35 -0.79
C CYS A 21 -40.68 11.10 0.03
N LYS A 22 -41.82 11.42 -0.57
CA LYS A 22 -42.98 11.94 0.17
C LYS A 22 -43.88 10.77 0.55
N THR A 23 -44.10 10.57 1.85
CA THR A 23 -45.10 9.62 2.35
C THR A 23 -46.49 10.04 1.88
N ASN A 24 -47.35 9.07 1.58
CA ASN A 24 -48.77 9.32 1.28
C ASN A 24 -49.66 8.69 2.36
N THR A 25 -50.95 8.99 2.33
CA THR A 25 -51.93 8.56 3.34
C THR A 25 -52.44 7.13 3.13
N ARG A 26 -51.96 6.40 2.12
CA ARG A 26 -52.36 5.01 1.88
C ARG A 26 -51.44 4.07 2.66
N PRO A 27 -51.99 3.24 3.57
CA PRO A 27 -51.25 2.16 4.21
C PRO A 27 -50.57 1.28 3.16
N ASP A 28 -49.39 0.75 3.50
CA ASP A 28 -48.59 -0.16 2.67
C ASP A 28 -48.14 0.39 1.31
N SER A 29 -48.20 1.71 1.10
CA SER A 29 -47.67 2.30 -0.13
C SER A 29 -46.16 2.10 -0.24
N GLN A 30 -45.72 1.61 -1.40
CA GLN A 30 -44.31 1.40 -1.73
C GLN A 30 -43.90 2.37 -2.85
N HIS A 31 -42.68 2.90 -2.74
CA HIS A 31 -42.07 3.71 -3.80
C HIS A 31 -40.71 3.11 -4.15
N ILE A 32 -40.48 2.87 -5.44
CA ILE A 32 -39.19 2.41 -5.95
C ILE A 32 -38.39 3.64 -6.33
N GLN A 33 -37.38 3.96 -5.52
CA GLN A 33 -36.42 5.01 -5.84
C GLN A 33 -35.25 4.39 -6.63
N GLN A 34 -34.98 4.93 -7.82
CA GLN A 34 -33.75 4.63 -8.54
C GLN A 34 -32.61 5.47 -7.95
N VAL A 35 -31.50 4.81 -7.63
CA VAL A 35 -30.28 5.46 -7.13
C VAL A 35 -29.24 5.37 -8.23
N ASP A 36 -28.74 6.52 -8.69
CA ASP A 36 -27.74 6.57 -9.75
C ASP A 36 -26.43 5.87 -9.32
N ALA A 37 -25.75 5.23 -10.27
CA ALA A 37 -24.53 4.47 -10.01
C ALA A 37 -23.43 5.30 -9.32
N LYS A 38 -23.33 6.60 -9.65
CA LYS A 38 -22.37 7.53 -9.02
C LYS A 38 -22.52 7.59 -7.49
N HIS A 39 -23.73 7.46 -6.96
CA HIS A 39 -23.96 7.47 -5.52
C HIS A 39 -23.50 6.15 -4.88
N LEU A 40 -23.83 5.01 -5.51
CA LEU A 40 -23.35 3.70 -5.06
C LEU A 40 -21.81 3.62 -5.09
N TRP A 41 -21.17 4.17 -6.13
CA TRP A 41 -19.73 4.27 -6.21
C TRP A 41 -19.11 5.22 -5.18
N SER A 42 -19.82 6.29 -4.82
CA SER A 42 -19.38 7.20 -3.76
C SER A 42 -19.36 6.51 -2.40
N TYR A 43 -20.36 5.68 -2.10
CA TYR A 43 -20.39 4.86 -0.88
C TYR A 43 -19.29 3.81 -0.86
N ALA A 44 -19.08 3.11 -1.98
CA ALA A 44 -17.99 2.14 -2.08
C ALA A 44 -16.62 2.81 -1.84
N GLN A 45 -16.43 4.03 -2.33
CA GLN A 45 -15.21 4.80 -2.06
C GLN A 45 -15.13 5.30 -0.62
N GLU A 46 -16.25 5.76 -0.06
CA GLU A 46 -16.33 6.22 1.33
C GLU A 46 -16.02 5.10 2.31
N GLU A 47 -16.46 3.87 2.03
CA GLU A 47 -16.05 2.71 2.80
C GLU A 47 -14.52 2.64 2.82
N ALA A 48 -13.86 2.60 1.66
CA ALA A 48 -12.41 2.40 1.60
C ALA A 48 -11.64 3.52 2.35
N LEU A 49 -12.16 4.74 2.30
CA LEU A 49 -11.64 5.87 3.08
C LEU A 49 -11.80 5.63 4.58
N THR A 50 -12.99 5.19 5.00
CA THR A 50 -13.33 4.89 6.40
C THR A 50 -12.53 3.71 6.94
N ALA A 51 -12.32 2.66 6.13
CA ALA A 51 -11.56 1.48 6.48
C ALA A 51 -10.11 1.79 6.92
N LEU A 52 -9.53 2.86 6.38
CA LEU A 52 -8.18 3.33 6.71
C LEU A 52 -8.18 4.58 7.60
N SER A 53 -9.30 4.91 8.22
CA SER A 53 -9.49 6.07 9.06
C SER A 53 -9.89 5.71 10.49
N GLU A 54 -9.72 6.66 11.40
CA GLU A 54 -10.19 6.58 12.78
C GLU A 54 -11.09 7.76 13.09
N GLN A 55 -12.12 7.51 13.89
CA GLN A 55 -13.04 8.56 14.31
C GLN A 55 -12.43 9.32 15.50
N GLY A 56 -12.38 10.65 15.40
CA GLY A 56 -11.96 11.51 16.52
C GLY A 56 -13.09 11.80 17.52
N PRO A 57 -12.81 12.55 18.60
CA PRO A 57 -13.81 12.95 19.60
C PRO A 57 -14.99 13.74 19.03
N ASP A 58 -14.76 14.45 17.92
CA ASP A 58 -15.74 15.21 17.15
C ASP A 58 -16.56 14.34 16.18
N LYS A 59 -16.40 13.01 16.23
CA LYS A 59 -17.02 12.04 15.34
C LYS A 59 -16.60 12.15 13.87
N CYS A 60 -15.60 12.98 13.55
CA CYS A 60 -15.04 13.07 12.20
C CYS A 60 -14.02 11.96 11.95
N TRP A 61 -14.12 11.31 10.80
CA TRP A 61 -13.15 10.34 10.32
C TRP A 61 -11.86 11.03 9.86
N ARG A 62 -10.72 10.52 10.31
CA ARG A 62 -9.39 11.00 9.93
C ARG A 62 -8.54 9.83 9.46
N LEU A 63 -7.91 9.97 8.31
CA LEU A 63 -7.01 8.95 7.77
C LEU A 63 -5.89 8.65 8.78
N ILE A 64 -5.64 7.36 9.01
CA ILE A 64 -4.51 6.91 9.82
C ILE A 64 -3.23 7.37 9.14
N THR A 65 -2.45 8.23 9.79
CA THR A 65 -1.24 8.80 9.19
C THR A 65 -0.13 7.78 9.00
N ASP A 66 -0.11 6.73 9.82
CA ASP A 66 0.92 5.68 9.79
C ASP A 66 0.71 4.64 8.67
N PRO A 67 1.61 4.57 7.67
CA PRO A 67 1.50 3.61 6.57
C PRO A 67 1.56 2.14 7.02
N GLU A 68 2.27 1.81 8.10
CA GLU A 68 2.31 0.43 8.62
C GLU A 68 0.95 0.04 9.19
N ARG A 69 0.33 0.93 9.99
CA ARG A 69 -1.03 0.70 10.52
C ARG A 69 -2.05 0.61 9.39
N ARG A 70 -1.97 1.49 8.39
CA ARG A 70 -2.82 1.39 7.19
C ARG A 70 -2.64 0.04 6.50
N ALA A 71 -1.40 -0.44 6.31
CA ALA A 71 -1.15 -1.73 5.68
C ALA A 71 -1.76 -2.90 6.47
N LYS A 72 -1.69 -2.88 7.80
CA LYS A 72 -2.37 -3.87 8.65
C LYS A 72 -3.88 -3.87 8.42
N ARG A 73 -4.52 -2.69 8.41
CA ARG A 73 -5.96 -2.58 8.11
C ARG A 73 -6.30 -3.03 6.71
N ILE A 74 -5.49 -2.70 5.71
CA ILE A 74 -5.68 -3.15 4.32
C ILE A 74 -5.66 -4.69 4.26
N ALA A 75 -4.65 -5.33 4.84
CA ALA A 75 -4.55 -6.79 4.89
C ALA A 75 -5.78 -7.42 5.56
N ALA A 76 -6.20 -6.86 6.70
CA ALA A 76 -7.37 -7.32 7.44
C ALA A 76 -8.68 -7.14 6.66
N ARG A 77 -8.85 -6.01 5.98
CA ARG A 77 -10.04 -5.69 5.16
C ARG A 77 -10.17 -6.62 3.96
N TYR A 78 -9.06 -6.99 3.33
CA TYR A 78 -9.09 -8.01 2.30
C TYR A 78 -9.41 -9.41 2.85
N ALA A 79 -8.83 -9.80 3.99
CA ALA A 79 -9.21 -11.05 4.64
C ALA A 79 -10.70 -11.06 5.04
N ASP A 80 -11.23 -9.93 5.52
CA ASP A 80 -12.64 -9.75 5.86
C ASP A 80 -13.56 -9.91 4.64
N LEU A 81 -13.25 -9.26 3.51
CA LEU A 81 -14.00 -9.42 2.26
C LEU A 81 -14.08 -10.88 1.78
N TYR A 82 -12.99 -11.65 1.94
CA TYR A 82 -12.98 -13.08 1.61
C TYR A 82 -14.01 -13.86 2.43
N PHE A 83 -14.08 -13.63 3.75
CA PHE A 83 -15.07 -14.31 4.60
C PHE A 83 -16.49 -13.77 4.40
N ALA A 84 -16.65 -12.45 4.32
CA ALA A 84 -17.95 -11.81 4.15
C ALA A 84 -18.62 -12.18 2.83
N SER A 85 -17.85 -12.33 1.74
CA SER A 85 -18.38 -12.78 0.45
C SER A 85 -18.89 -14.23 0.50
N ALA A 86 -18.16 -15.12 1.16
CA ALA A 86 -18.60 -16.50 1.38
C ALA A 86 -19.87 -16.56 2.25
N GLU A 87 -19.91 -15.80 3.34
CA GLU A 87 -21.07 -15.75 4.22
C GLU A 87 -22.31 -15.21 3.51
N LYS A 88 -22.22 -14.01 2.89
CA LYS A 88 -23.34 -13.35 2.22
C LYS A 88 -23.87 -14.16 1.04
N SER A 89 -22.97 -14.85 0.30
CA SER A 89 -23.35 -15.70 -0.82
C SER A 89 -23.80 -17.12 -0.43
N ARG A 90 -23.76 -17.48 0.87
CA ARG A 90 -23.98 -18.85 1.37
C ARG A 90 -23.04 -19.88 0.71
N GLY A 91 -21.79 -19.49 0.51
CA GLY A 91 -20.73 -20.32 -0.07
C GLY A 91 -20.76 -20.45 -1.60
N LYS A 92 -21.61 -19.69 -2.30
CA LYS A 92 -21.67 -19.71 -3.77
C LYS A 92 -20.55 -18.90 -4.42
N VAL A 93 -20.17 -17.79 -3.81
CA VAL A 93 -19.02 -16.95 -4.20
C VAL A 93 -18.10 -16.82 -3.02
N GLN A 94 -16.81 -16.92 -3.29
CA GLN A 94 -15.81 -16.51 -2.34
C GLN A 94 -14.73 -15.79 -3.11
N LEU A 95 -14.49 -14.52 -2.79
CA LEU A 95 -13.55 -13.70 -3.54
C LEU A 95 -12.12 -14.16 -3.25
N TYR A 96 -11.46 -14.83 -4.19
CA TYR A 96 -10.13 -15.42 -3.96
C TYR A 96 -9.02 -14.38 -4.01
N TRP A 97 -9.11 -13.39 -4.91
CA TRP A 97 -8.14 -12.31 -4.98
C TRP A 97 -7.89 -11.59 -3.64
N PRO A 98 -8.91 -11.14 -2.86
CA PRO A 98 -8.63 -10.46 -1.60
C PRO A 98 -7.98 -11.38 -0.56
N ALA A 99 -8.26 -12.68 -0.56
CA ALA A 99 -7.52 -13.60 0.31
C ALA A 99 -6.02 -13.65 -0.04
N LEU A 100 -5.67 -13.72 -1.33
CA LEU A 100 -4.27 -13.65 -1.74
C LEU A 100 -3.65 -12.29 -1.37
N ALA A 101 -4.37 -11.20 -1.62
CA ALA A 101 -3.92 -9.85 -1.32
C ALA A 101 -3.64 -9.62 0.18
N ALA A 102 -4.41 -10.26 1.06
CA ALA A 102 -4.20 -10.18 2.50
C ALA A 102 -2.81 -10.70 2.90
N PHE A 103 -2.35 -11.82 2.31
CA PHE A 103 -0.99 -12.33 2.54
C PHE A 103 0.09 -11.39 2.00
N VAL A 104 -0.12 -10.87 0.78
CA VAL A 104 0.82 -9.94 0.13
C VAL A 104 0.98 -8.66 0.96
N VAL A 105 -0.13 -8.05 1.39
CA VAL A 105 -0.08 -6.81 2.18
C VAL A 105 0.47 -7.07 3.58
N LYS A 106 0.24 -8.25 4.18
CA LYS A 106 0.89 -8.64 5.43
C LYS A 106 2.42 -8.60 5.30
N ASP A 107 2.99 -9.09 4.19
CA ASP A 107 4.45 -8.98 3.99
C ASP A 107 4.93 -7.54 3.76
N ILE A 108 4.06 -6.64 3.26
CA ILE A 108 4.36 -5.20 3.24
C ILE A 108 4.46 -4.62 4.66
N VAL A 109 3.65 -5.09 5.61
CA VAL A 109 3.77 -4.70 7.04
C VAL A 109 5.17 -5.05 7.57
N GLU A 110 5.68 -6.23 7.20
CA GLU A 110 7.01 -6.66 7.61
C GLU A 110 8.14 -5.88 6.90
N ALA A 111 7.94 -5.47 5.65
CA ALA A 111 8.86 -4.58 4.97
C ALA A 111 9.00 -3.24 5.70
N TYR A 112 7.90 -2.64 6.18
CA TYR A 112 7.98 -1.41 6.99
C TYR A 112 8.74 -1.62 8.30
N ARG A 113 8.47 -2.74 8.99
CA ARG A 113 9.12 -3.10 10.26
C ARG A 113 10.62 -3.28 10.06
N TYR A 114 11.02 -4.02 9.02
CA TYR A 114 12.42 -4.22 8.67
C TYR A 114 13.12 -2.89 8.37
N SER A 115 12.54 -2.06 7.49
CA SER A 115 13.09 -0.74 7.17
C SER A 115 13.29 0.08 8.44
N ARG A 116 12.29 0.16 9.31
CA ARG A 116 12.38 0.93 10.56
C ARG A 116 13.40 0.36 11.54
N ASP A 117 13.26 -0.92 11.90
CA ASP A 117 13.93 -1.50 13.06
C ASP A 117 15.33 -2.02 12.74
N ASN A 118 15.59 -2.43 11.48
CA ASN A 118 16.86 -3.00 11.05
C ASN A 118 17.73 -2.02 10.26
N VAL A 119 17.13 -1.08 9.53
CA VAL A 119 17.88 -0.11 8.71
C VAL A 119 17.91 1.26 9.38
N LEU A 120 16.77 1.93 9.52
CA LEU A 120 16.68 3.32 10.02
C LEU A 120 17.08 3.48 11.49
N ASN A 121 16.90 2.43 12.32
CA ASN A 121 17.24 2.48 13.73
C ASN A 121 18.74 2.47 14.02
N GLY A 122 19.53 1.73 13.22
CA GLY A 122 20.81 1.16 13.67
C GLY A 122 22.08 1.72 13.04
N GLY A 123 22.10 3.00 12.69
CA GLY A 123 23.24 3.66 12.06
C GLY A 123 24.64 3.35 12.57
N TRP A 124 25.59 3.32 11.62
CA TRP A 124 27.05 3.05 11.66
C TRP A 124 27.58 1.85 12.48
N ARG A 125 26.96 1.47 13.61
CA ARG A 125 27.25 0.22 14.34
C ARG A 125 26.76 -1.02 13.61
N ASN A 126 25.68 -0.93 12.82
CA ASN A 126 25.32 -1.99 11.86
C ASN A 126 26.13 -1.92 10.56
N ALA A 127 26.60 -0.73 10.14
CA ALA A 127 27.53 -0.58 9.01
C ALA A 127 28.87 -1.29 9.27
N ALA A 128 29.36 -1.26 10.51
CA ALA A 128 30.56 -2.00 10.90
C ALA A 128 30.39 -3.53 10.81
N ARG A 129 29.15 -4.07 10.85
CA ARG A 129 28.87 -5.49 10.55
C ARG A 129 28.80 -5.80 9.04
N THR A 130 28.65 -4.79 8.20
CA THR A 130 28.68 -4.87 6.73
C THR A 130 29.95 -4.29 6.11
N SER A 131 30.95 -3.95 6.94
CA SER A 131 32.27 -3.46 6.56
C SER A 131 33.17 -4.52 5.87
N GLY A 132 32.57 -5.48 5.18
CA GLY A 132 33.23 -6.32 4.19
C GLY A 132 32.59 -6.05 2.84
N ALA A 133 33.39 -5.65 1.84
CA ALA A 133 33.12 -5.53 0.40
C ALA A 133 31.76 -4.96 -0.06
N SER A 134 30.64 -5.54 0.36
CA SER A 134 29.25 -5.21 0.07
C SER A 134 28.85 -3.73 0.23
N GLN A 135 29.39 -2.99 1.20
CA GLN A 135 29.08 -1.57 1.37
C GLN A 135 29.80 -0.68 0.35
N LEU A 136 31.07 -0.98 0.07
CA LEU A 136 31.82 -0.35 -1.02
C LEU A 136 31.09 -0.60 -2.34
N PHE A 137 30.60 -1.83 -2.57
CA PHE A 137 29.83 -2.17 -3.78
C PHE A 137 28.44 -1.52 -3.85
N ALA A 138 27.71 -1.38 -2.74
CA ALA A 138 26.40 -0.73 -2.73
C ALA A 138 26.51 0.79 -2.96
N GLU A 139 27.44 1.46 -2.28
CA GLU A 139 27.74 2.88 -2.49
C GLU A 139 28.31 3.13 -3.90
N LEU A 140 29.22 2.26 -4.39
CA LEU A 140 29.75 2.34 -5.77
C LEU A 140 28.70 2.03 -6.85
N ALA A 141 27.71 1.17 -6.56
CA ALA A 141 26.67 0.80 -7.53
C ALA A 141 25.48 1.77 -7.52
N THR A 142 25.21 2.45 -6.41
CA THR A 142 24.00 3.27 -6.25
C THR A 142 24.21 4.75 -5.98
N GLU A 143 25.39 5.16 -5.52
CA GLU A 143 25.71 6.52 -5.04
C GLU A 143 24.90 6.98 -3.81
N GLY A 144 24.10 6.10 -3.18
CA GLY A 144 23.17 6.46 -2.10
C GLY A 144 23.37 5.66 -0.80
N SER A 145 22.87 6.21 0.33
CA SER A 145 23.02 5.59 1.66
C SER A 145 22.00 4.46 1.91
N PRO A 146 22.24 3.52 2.87
CA PRO A 146 21.24 2.53 3.26
C PRO A 146 19.91 3.14 3.73
N TYR A 147 19.96 4.34 4.33
CA TYR A 147 18.77 5.09 4.73
C TYR A 147 17.99 5.58 3.52
N GLU A 148 18.67 6.17 2.54
CA GLU A 148 18.07 6.64 1.29
C GLU A 148 17.30 5.49 0.60
N HIS A 149 17.95 4.34 0.46
CA HIS A 149 17.32 3.14 -0.11
C HIS A 149 16.09 2.70 0.68
N SER A 150 16.22 2.62 2.01
CA SER A 150 15.13 2.22 2.90
C SER A 150 13.95 3.19 2.83
N LEU A 151 14.20 4.49 2.82
CA LEU A 151 13.19 5.54 2.73
C LEU A 151 12.49 5.56 1.39
N ARG A 152 13.23 5.35 0.29
CA ARG A 152 12.65 5.23 -1.05
C ARG A 152 11.69 4.05 -1.15
N VAL A 153 12.09 2.87 -0.67
CA VAL A 153 11.21 1.70 -0.63
C VAL A 153 10.02 1.95 0.32
N TYR A 154 10.25 2.54 1.49
CA TYR A 154 9.18 2.86 2.45
C TYR A 154 8.14 3.80 1.83
N ALA A 155 8.57 4.88 1.18
CA ALA A 155 7.68 5.85 0.54
C ALA A 155 6.93 5.23 -0.65
N ALA A 156 7.60 4.41 -1.46
CA ALA A 156 6.97 3.67 -2.55
C ALA A 156 5.89 2.70 -2.03
N LEU A 157 6.16 1.94 -0.97
CA LEU A 157 5.15 1.07 -0.34
C LEU A 157 4.00 1.88 0.24
N ALA A 158 4.28 3.04 0.87
CA ALA A 158 3.27 3.90 1.48
C ALA A 158 2.32 4.50 0.44
N LYS A 159 2.87 4.89 -0.71
CA LYS A 159 2.12 5.39 -1.86
C LYS A 159 1.36 4.27 -2.56
N GLY A 160 2.07 3.20 -2.93
CA GLY A 160 1.55 2.06 -3.68
C GLY A 160 0.38 1.42 -2.96
N ASN A 161 0.57 1.01 -1.70
CA ASN A 161 -0.45 0.28 -0.94
C ASN A 161 -1.72 1.12 -0.70
N LEU A 162 -1.57 2.42 -0.41
CA LEU A 162 -2.71 3.32 -0.21
C LEU A 162 -3.55 3.46 -1.49
N TRP A 163 -2.93 3.85 -2.61
CA TRP A 163 -3.67 4.13 -3.84
C TRP A 163 -4.17 2.87 -4.53
N LEU A 164 -3.44 1.74 -4.38
CA LEU A 164 -3.90 0.43 -4.82
C LEU A 164 -5.19 0.03 -4.08
N PHE A 165 -5.21 0.15 -2.76
CA PHE A 165 -6.39 -0.15 -1.96
C PHE A 165 -7.58 0.74 -2.33
N MET A 166 -7.34 2.05 -2.54
CA MET A 166 -8.39 2.99 -2.95
C MET A 166 -8.98 2.68 -4.32
N ASP A 167 -8.25 2.02 -5.21
CA ASP A 167 -8.82 1.51 -6.46
C ASP A 167 -9.51 0.16 -6.26
N ILE A 168 -8.82 -0.85 -5.73
CA ILE A 168 -9.26 -2.25 -5.81
C ILE A 168 -10.37 -2.57 -4.82
N TYR A 169 -10.25 -2.11 -3.57
CA TYR A 169 -11.20 -2.47 -2.53
C TYR A 169 -12.64 -2.03 -2.86
N PRO A 170 -12.91 -0.79 -3.33
CA PRO A 170 -14.28 -0.38 -3.70
C PRO A 170 -14.93 -1.25 -4.78
N TRP A 171 -14.17 -1.80 -5.73
CA TRP A 171 -14.73 -2.74 -6.71
C TRP A 171 -15.26 -4.00 -6.02
N LEU A 172 -14.45 -4.62 -5.16
CA LEU A 172 -14.81 -5.86 -4.47
C LEU A 172 -15.93 -5.63 -3.45
N TRP A 173 -15.88 -4.51 -2.73
CA TRP A 173 -16.92 -4.12 -1.81
C TRP A 173 -18.24 -3.83 -2.53
N PHE A 174 -18.23 -3.21 -3.72
CA PHE A 174 -19.43 -3.02 -4.53
C PHE A 174 -20.08 -4.36 -4.92
N VAL A 175 -19.28 -5.36 -5.30
CA VAL A 175 -19.79 -6.71 -5.58
C VAL A 175 -20.43 -7.29 -4.34
N LEU A 176 -19.75 -7.24 -3.19
CA LEU A 176 -20.28 -7.73 -1.93
C LEU A 176 -21.58 -7.02 -1.58
N GLU A 177 -21.61 -5.69 -1.62
CA GLU A 177 -22.71 -4.92 -1.06
C GLU A 177 -23.92 -4.82 -1.98
N TYR A 178 -23.68 -4.49 -3.25
CA TYR A 178 -24.74 -4.22 -4.22
C TYR A 178 -24.92 -5.33 -5.25
N GLY A 179 -23.92 -6.21 -5.41
CA GLY A 179 -23.97 -7.36 -6.31
C GLY A 179 -24.57 -8.61 -5.69
N LEU A 180 -24.37 -8.86 -4.40
CA LEU A 180 -24.86 -10.06 -3.71
C LEU A 180 -26.08 -9.76 -2.84
N ASN A 181 -27.14 -10.54 -3.02
CA ASN A 181 -28.35 -10.50 -2.19
C ASN A 181 -28.21 -11.40 -0.95
N LYS A 182 -29.02 -11.14 0.09
CA LYS A 182 -29.01 -11.91 1.35
C LYS A 182 -29.42 -13.39 1.20
N ASP A 183 -30.08 -13.75 0.11
CA ASP A 183 -30.43 -15.13 -0.23
C ASP A 183 -29.30 -15.85 -1.00
N GLY A 184 -28.18 -15.17 -1.23
CA GLY A 184 -27.04 -15.65 -2.00
C GLY A 184 -27.25 -15.63 -3.51
N SER A 185 -28.31 -15.01 -4.02
CA SER A 185 -28.43 -14.68 -5.45
C SER A 185 -27.60 -13.44 -5.80
N MET A 186 -27.27 -13.26 -7.09
CA MET A 186 -26.52 -12.10 -7.56
C MET A 186 -27.37 -11.22 -8.46
N ASN A 187 -27.22 -9.91 -8.28
CA ASN A 187 -27.75 -8.89 -9.14
C ASN A 187 -26.79 -8.62 -10.32
N ALA A 188 -26.76 -9.56 -11.27
CA ALA A 188 -25.88 -9.47 -12.44
C ALA A 188 -26.17 -8.22 -13.29
N GLU A 189 -27.44 -7.85 -13.44
CA GLU A 189 -27.85 -6.65 -14.19
C GLU A 189 -27.23 -5.38 -13.61
N ARG A 190 -27.25 -5.19 -12.27
CA ARG A 190 -26.61 -4.05 -11.63
C ARG A 190 -25.10 -4.08 -11.84
N LEU A 191 -24.45 -5.22 -11.63
CA LEU A 191 -23.00 -5.35 -11.83
C LEU A 191 -22.59 -4.99 -13.25
N THR A 192 -23.30 -5.50 -14.27
CA THR A 192 -23.03 -5.20 -15.68
C THR A 192 -23.31 -3.74 -16.03
N SER A 193 -24.42 -3.18 -15.57
CA SER A 193 -24.79 -1.80 -15.92
C SER A 193 -23.95 -0.74 -15.19
N HIS A 194 -23.42 -1.04 -13.99
CA HIS A 194 -22.74 -0.04 -13.15
C HIS A 194 -21.21 -0.09 -13.23
N VAL A 195 -20.61 -1.19 -13.67
CA VAL A 195 -19.13 -1.34 -13.69
C VAL A 195 -18.44 -0.22 -14.46
N SER A 196 -18.99 0.21 -15.59
CA SER A 196 -18.41 1.28 -16.43
C SER A 196 -18.65 2.69 -15.90
N GLN A 197 -19.50 2.85 -14.87
CA GLN A 197 -19.94 4.16 -14.37
C GLN A 197 -19.10 4.67 -13.19
N ARG A 198 -18.09 3.93 -12.73
CA ARG A 198 -17.20 4.43 -11.67
C ARG A 198 -16.35 5.58 -12.18
N ASN A 199 -16.47 6.75 -11.56
CA ASN A 199 -15.71 7.95 -11.92
C ASN A 199 -15.57 8.88 -10.71
N ALA A 200 -14.35 9.10 -10.23
CA ALA A 200 -14.10 9.92 -9.04
C ALA A 200 -14.54 11.39 -9.18
N ALA A 201 -14.63 11.90 -10.42
CA ALA A 201 -15.12 13.24 -10.68
C ALA A 201 -16.62 13.41 -10.34
N GLU A 202 -17.38 12.32 -10.35
CA GLU A 202 -18.83 12.28 -10.12
C GLU A 202 -19.19 11.84 -8.70
N PHE A 203 -18.18 11.57 -7.86
CA PHE A 203 -18.43 11.26 -6.46
C PHE A 203 -19.09 12.43 -5.73
N GLN A 204 -19.86 12.07 -4.71
CA GLN A 204 -20.40 13.01 -3.74
C GLN A 204 -19.30 13.92 -3.18
N HIS A 205 -19.68 15.14 -2.79
CA HIS A 205 -18.75 16.17 -2.35
C HIS A 205 -17.73 15.65 -1.31
N GLN A 206 -18.19 14.93 -0.28
CA GLN A 206 -17.38 14.42 0.81
C GLN A 206 -16.32 13.42 0.32
N SER A 207 -16.71 12.36 -0.39
CA SER A 207 -15.80 11.33 -0.90
C SER A 207 -14.80 11.92 -1.90
N LYS A 208 -15.26 12.82 -2.78
CA LYS A 208 -14.41 13.52 -3.75
C LYS A 208 -13.36 14.41 -3.06
N THR A 209 -13.75 15.15 -2.03
CA THR A 209 -12.84 15.98 -1.24
C THR A 209 -11.83 15.11 -0.50
N ALA A 210 -12.28 14.04 0.17
CA ALA A 210 -11.39 13.11 0.87
C ALA A 210 -10.35 12.46 -0.06
N VAL A 211 -10.75 12.01 -1.25
CA VAL A 211 -9.81 11.45 -2.26
C VAL A 211 -8.75 12.47 -2.69
N ARG A 212 -9.14 13.74 -2.90
CA ARG A 212 -8.20 14.82 -3.29
C ARG A 212 -7.17 15.12 -2.21
N GLU A 213 -7.51 14.86 -0.95
CA GLU A 213 -6.65 15.13 0.21
C GLU A 213 -5.76 13.95 0.61
N LEU A 214 -5.88 12.80 -0.07
CA LEU A 214 -5.07 11.62 0.23
C LEU A 214 -3.56 11.89 0.09
N PRO A 215 -2.72 11.26 0.94
CA PRO A 215 -1.27 11.30 0.81
C PRO A 215 -0.78 10.99 -0.60
N PHE A 216 0.33 11.64 -0.99
CA PHE A 216 0.91 11.61 -2.34
C PHE A 216 0.04 12.23 -3.46
N GLY A 217 -1.21 12.63 -3.18
CA GLY A 217 -2.02 13.42 -4.10
C GLY A 217 -1.51 14.85 -4.25
N ALA A 218 -1.97 15.56 -5.29
CA ALA A 218 -1.46 16.90 -5.62
C ALA A 218 -1.59 17.91 -4.46
N ASN A 219 -2.74 17.94 -3.76
CA ASN A 219 -2.96 18.84 -2.62
C ASN A 219 -2.01 18.53 -1.46
N TRP A 220 -1.86 17.24 -1.15
CA TRP A 220 -0.95 16.79 -0.12
C TRP A 220 0.52 17.10 -0.46
N LEU A 221 0.96 16.86 -1.70
CA LEU A 221 2.31 17.19 -2.16
C LEU A 221 2.58 18.69 -2.13
N GLY A 222 1.59 19.52 -2.46
CA GLY A 222 1.69 20.98 -2.33
C GLY A 222 1.97 21.41 -0.90
N ARG A 223 1.26 20.83 0.09
CA ARG A 223 1.50 21.09 1.51
C ARG A 223 2.84 20.53 1.98
N LEU A 224 3.22 19.34 1.52
CA LEU A 224 4.52 18.73 1.81
C LEU A 224 5.67 19.65 1.40
N LYS A 225 5.63 20.24 0.20
CA LYS A 225 6.66 21.20 -0.27
C LYS A 225 6.84 22.37 0.71
N GLY A 226 5.74 22.98 1.13
CA GLY A 226 5.77 24.08 2.11
C GLY A 226 6.33 23.62 3.46
N LYS A 227 5.94 22.43 3.92
CA LYS A 227 6.42 21.85 5.18
C LYS A 227 7.91 21.53 5.14
N LEU A 228 8.40 20.95 4.05
CA LEU A 228 9.83 20.69 3.87
C LEU A 228 10.61 22.00 3.89
N ALA A 229 10.16 23.03 3.18
CA ALA A 229 10.84 24.33 3.13
C ALA A 229 10.91 25.07 4.49
N SER A 230 9.99 24.78 5.41
CA SER A 230 9.82 25.49 6.68
C SER A 230 9.96 24.61 7.93
N ASP A 231 10.62 23.45 7.83
CA ASP A 231 10.79 22.50 8.92
C ASP A 231 11.77 23.04 10.00
N PRO A 232 11.27 23.46 11.19
CA PRO A 232 12.11 24.05 12.21
C PRO A 232 13.02 23.02 12.89
N VAL A 233 12.63 21.74 12.91
CA VAL A 233 13.43 20.68 13.52
C VAL A 233 14.66 20.42 12.66
N TYR A 234 14.45 20.32 11.35
CA TYR A 234 15.53 20.18 10.39
C TYR A 234 16.47 21.40 10.41
N ALA A 235 15.92 22.62 10.35
CA ALA A 235 16.71 23.85 10.33
C ALA A 235 17.64 23.95 11.55
N LYS A 236 17.13 23.63 12.74
CA LYS A 236 17.93 23.63 13.97
C LYS A 236 18.94 22.47 14.02
N GLY A 237 18.59 21.28 13.56
CA GLY A 237 19.53 20.17 13.46
C GLY A 237 20.69 20.49 12.52
N ARG A 238 20.38 21.09 11.37
CA ARG A 238 21.36 21.45 10.35
C ARG A 238 22.30 22.57 10.78
N SER A 239 21.82 23.53 11.59
CA SER A 239 22.65 24.67 12.03
C SER A 239 23.77 24.30 13.00
N LEU A 240 23.70 23.11 13.62
CA LEU A 240 24.78 22.57 14.46
C LEU A 240 26.05 22.22 13.66
N PHE A 241 25.96 22.17 12.33
CA PHE A 241 27.06 21.94 11.41
C PHE A 241 27.56 23.21 10.72
N ASP A 242 27.03 24.39 11.06
CA ASP A 242 27.41 25.65 10.39
C ASP A 242 28.78 26.16 10.85
N THR A 243 29.29 25.66 11.98
CA THR A 243 30.65 25.96 12.45
C THR A 243 31.62 24.97 11.80
N PRO A 244 32.56 25.43 10.95
CA PRO A 244 33.53 24.54 10.32
C PRO A 244 34.40 23.86 11.38
N PRO A 245 34.67 22.55 11.26
CA PRO A 245 35.54 21.85 12.22
C PRO A 245 36.96 22.42 12.15
N THR A 246 37.57 22.66 13.31
CA THR A 246 38.98 23.05 13.41
C THR A 246 39.86 21.81 13.27
N TRP A 247 40.62 21.72 12.18
CA TRP A 247 41.47 20.57 11.85
C TRP A 247 42.83 20.56 12.58
N ALA A 248 42.94 21.23 13.73
CA ALA A 248 44.17 21.29 14.53
C ALA A 248 44.10 20.30 15.71
N GLY A 249 45.15 19.50 15.93
CA GLY A 249 45.28 18.54 17.04
C GLY A 249 45.20 17.06 16.63
N LEU A 250 45.39 16.13 17.60
CA LEU A 250 45.45 14.67 17.37
C LEU A 250 44.17 14.07 16.76
N ASP A 251 43.02 14.68 17.02
CA ASP A 251 41.71 14.22 16.50
C ASP A 251 41.24 15.02 15.26
N GLY A 252 42.05 15.94 14.74
CA GLY A 252 41.86 16.70 13.49
C GLY A 252 40.42 16.96 13.06
N GLY A 253 39.66 17.81 13.77
CA GLY A 253 38.29 18.22 13.39
C GLY A 253 37.20 17.15 13.47
N TYR A 254 37.57 15.87 13.48
CA TYR A 254 36.66 14.72 13.53
C TYR A 254 35.85 14.70 14.83
N GLY A 255 36.50 14.96 15.97
CA GLY A 255 35.82 15.00 17.28
C GLY A 255 34.72 16.06 17.36
N GLN A 256 34.92 17.22 16.73
CA GLN A 256 33.91 18.29 16.69
C GLN A 256 32.72 17.92 15.81
N HIS A 257 32.96 17.33 14.64
CA HIS A 257 31.90 16.84 13.77
C HIS A 257 31.03 15.79 14.48
N VAL A 258 31.66 14.82 15.17
CA VAL A 258 30.94 13.79 15.94
C VAL A 258 30.11 14.41 17.07
N ALA A 259 30.62 15.44 17.75
CA ALA A 259 29.87 16.15 18.78
C ALA A 259 28.63 16.87 18.21
N SER A 260 28.79 17.61 17.12
CA SER A 260 27.67 18.27 16.41
C SER A 260 26.62 17.26 15.95
N ALA A 261 27.04 16.13 15.38
CA ALA A 261 26.14 15.07 14.96
C ALA A 261 25.36 14.46 16.14
N SER A 262 26.04 14.18 17.25
CA SER A 262 25.39 13.66 18.46
C SER A 262 24.33 14.62 19.01
N GLU A 263 24.62 15.92 19.02
CA GLU A 263 23.67 16.95 19.41
C GLU A 263 22.48 17.03 18.44
N ALA A 264 22.73 17.01 17.14
CA ALA A 264 21.68 17.04 16.11
C ALA A 264 20.76 15.83 16.22
N HIS A 265 21.30 14.62 16.39
CA HIS A 265 20.51 13.41 16.58
C HIS A 265 19.63 13.50 17.83
N ARG A 266 20.19 13.97 18.95
CA ARG A 266 19.45 14.13 20.21
C ARG A 266 18.31 15.14 20.05
N TYR A 267 18.58 16.27 19.41
CA TYR A 267 17.61 17.31 19.15
C TYR A 267 16.46 16.78 18.27
N VAL A 268 16.79 16.12 17.17
CA VAL A 268 15.79 15.52 16.27
C VAL A 268 14.91 14.51 17.01
N ARG A 269 15.50 13.59 17.79
CA ARG A 269 14.73 12.60 18.57
C ARG A 269 13.71 13.24 19.52
N GLN A 270 14.08 14.38 20.11
CA GLN A 270 13.25 15.09 21.08
C GLN A 270 12.10 15.86 20.41
N HIS A 271 12.31 16.39 19.20
CA HIS A 271 11.38 17.36 18.59
C HIS A 271 10.67 16.89 17.32
N ALA A 272 11.11 15.80 16.68
CA ALA A 272 10.48 15.31 15.44
C ALA A 272 9.03 14.88 15.64
N LYS A 273 8.68 14.35 16.83
CA LYS A 273 7.31 13.94 17.20
C LYS A 273 6.30 15.07 17.07
N ASP A 274 6.65 16.24 17.59
CA ASP A 274 5.73 17.38 17.62
C ASP A 274 5.61 18.06 16.25
N ALA A 275 6.56 17.79 15.35
CA ALA A 275 6.62 18.33 14.00
C ALA A 275 5.98 17.45 12.91
N ASP A 276 5.46 16.25 13.25
CA ASP A 276 5.00 15.23 12.29
C ASP A 276 3.94 15.74 11.32
N ALA A 277 2.90 16.36 11.88
CA ALA A 277 1.66 16.75 11.19
C ALA A 277 1.12 15.74 10.15
N GLY A 278 1.48 14.44 10.24
CA GLY A 278 1.15 13.41 9.25
C GLY A 278 1.93 13.45 7.92
N TYR A 279 3.06 14.15 7.87
CA TYR A 279 3.88 14.33 6.66
C TYR A 279 5.19 13.55 6.65
N ARG A 280 5.74 13.18 7.81
CA ARG A 280 6.99 12.41 7.84
C ARG A 280 6.74 10.96 7.42
N THR A 281 7.69 10.42 6.69
CA THR A 281 7.70 9.02 6.27
C THR A 281 9.07 8.40 6.59
N PRO A 282 9.22 7.62 7.69
CA PRO A 282 8.18 7.10 8.59
C PRO A 282 7.55 8.16 9.53
N PRO A 283 6.36 7.88 10.10
CA PRO A 283 5.71 8.76 11.06
C PRO A 283 6.58 9.09 12.27
N SER A 284 6.43 10.31 12.79
CA SER A 284 7.28 10.87 13.83
C SER A 284 7.43 10.06 15.12
N LYS A 285 6.43 9.25 15.49
CA LYS A 285 6.48 8.44 16.72
C LYS A 285 7.65 7.45 16.73
N TYR A 286 8.17 7.07 15.55
CA TYR A 286 9.30 6.17 15.42
C TYR A 286 10.65 6.86 15.60
N TRP A 287 10.71 8.19 15.44
CA TRP A 287 11.96 8.93 15.37
C TRP A 287 12.72 8.96 16.70
N THR A 288 12.02 8.78 17.82
CA THR A 288 12.64 8.65 19.15
C THR A 288 13.60 7.46 19.25
N LYS A 289 13.47 6.47 18.37
CA LYS A 289 14.31 5.26 18.38
C LYS A 289 15.56 5.41 17.53
N PHE A 290 15.53 6.22 16.46
CA PHE A 290 16.63 6.30 15.50
C PHE A 290 17.91 6.85 16.13
N ASP A 291 18.98 6.04 16.14
CA ASP A 291 20.26 6.45 16.72
C ASP A 291 20.88 7.62 15.94
N GLU A 292 20.77 7.58 14.61
CA GLU A 292 21.24 8.62 13.67
C GLU A 292 20.08 9.47 13.13
N ALA A 293 19.16 9.87 14.01
CA ALA A 293 17.91 10.50 13.61
C ALA A 293 18.06 11.74 12.70
N PHE A 294 19.13 12.51 12.81
CA PHE A 294 19.35 13.65 11.90
C PHE A 294 19.71 13.22 10.48
N TYR A 295 20.54 12.19 10.30
CA TYR A 295 20.87 11.68 8.97
C TYR A 295 19.65 11.02 8.32
N VAL A 296 18.87 10.27 9.10
CA VAL A 296 17.57 9.76 8.63
C VAL A 296 16.64 10.93 8.21
N MET A 297 16.69 12.08 8.90
CA MET A 297 15.94 13.29 8.52
C MET A 297 16.41 13.88 7.21
N GLU A 298 17.72 13.98 6.98
CA GLU A 298 18.27 14.48 5.72
C GLU A 298 17.80 13.64 4.54
N GLU A 299 17.87 12.32 4.67
CA GLU A 299 17.49 11.38 3.62
C GLU A 299 15.97 11.37 3.38
N GLU A 300 15.18 11.45 4.47
CA GLU A 300 13.73 11.50 4.37
C GLU A 300 13.28 12.74 3.60
N ARG A 301 13.88 13.89 3.91
CA ARG A 301 13.56 15.15 3.25
C ARG A 301 14.00 15.16 1.79
N THR A 302 15.14 14.56 1.48
CA THR A 302 15.64 14.42 0.12
C THR A 302 14.68 13.58 -0.73
N GLU A 303 14.30 12.40 -0.23
CA GLU A 303 13.40 11.49 -0.94
C GLU A 303 11.98 12.05 -1.06
N MET A 304 11.42 12.61 0.02
CA MET A 304 10.10 13.24 -0.01
C MET A 304 10.07 14.49 -0.89
N GLY A 305 11.17 15.26 -0.92
CA GLY A 305 11.36 16.39 -1.82
C GLY A 305 11.39 15.97 -3.29
N ARG A 306 12.11 14.88 -3.62
CA ARG A 306 12.15 14.27 -4.96
C ARG A 306 10.76 13.85 -5.41
N ILE A 307 10.01 13.13 -4.57
CA ILE A 307 8.64 12.70 -4.85
C ILE A 307 7.74 13.91 -5.11
N ALA A 308 7.87 14.98 -4.32
CA ALA A 308 7.07 16.19 -4.51
C ALA A 308 7.45 16.96 -5.78
N ALA A 309 8.71 16.88 -6.22
CA ALA A 309 9.18 17.51 -7.45
C ALA A 309 8.79 16.73 -8.72
N ASP A 310 8.47 15.43 -8.62
CA ASP A 310 8.09 14.59 -9.76
C ASP A 310 6.67 14.88 -10.25
N GLY A 311 6.56 15.88 -11.14
CA GLY A 311 5.31 16.23 -11.82
C GLY A 311 4.78 15.11 -12.72
N ALA A 312 5.65 14.26 -13.28
CA ALA A 312 5.24 13.16 -14.14
C ALA A 312 4.56 12.05 -13.32
N ALA A 313 5.14 11.68 -12.18
CA ALA A 313 4.51 10.75 -11.24
C ALA A 313 3.19 11.30 -10.69
N THR A 314 3.12 12.60 -10.42
CA THR A 314 1.87 13.27 -9.99
C THR A 314 0.80 13.16 -11.07
N ALA A 315 1.14 13.41 -12.34
CA ALA A 315 0.20 13.28 -13.46
C ALA A 315 -0.25 11.84 -13.70
N ARG A 316 0.66 10.85 -13.56
CA ARG A 316 0.31 9.42 -13.60
C ARG A 316 -0.67 9.06 -12.49
N LEU A 317 -0.41 9.51 -11.26
CA LEU A 317 -1.31 9.28 -10.14
C LEU A 317 -2.68 9.94 -10.32
N GLN A 318 -2.75 11.17 -10.87
CA GLN A 318 -4.04 11.84 -11.16
C GLN A 318 -4.93 11.03 -12.12
N LYS A 319 -4.34 10.28 -13.05
CA LYS A 319 -5.07 9.35 -13.93
C LYS A 319 -5.62 8.16 -13.16
N VAL A 320 -4.79 7.53 -12.31
CA VAL A 320 -5.21 6.42 -11.43
C VAL A 320 -6.32 6.88 -10.48
N ALA A 321 -6.19 8.07 -9.90
CA ALA A 321 -7.15 8.66 -8.97
C ALA A 321 -8.52 9.01 -9.58
N GLN A 322 -8.71 8.85 -10.91
CA GLN A 322 -10.03 8.91 -11.52
C GLN A 322 -10.87 7.66 -11.24
N PHE A 323 -10.22 6.54 -10.84
CA PHE A 323 -10.84 5.25 -10.53
C PHE A 323 -11.82 4.77 -11.61
N ARG A 324 -11.50 5.04 -12.88
CA ARG A 324 -12.34 4.65 -14.01
C ARG A 324 -12.22 3.16 -14.26
N ALA A 325 -13.32 2.57 -14.72
CA ALA A 325 -13.34 1.19 -15.17
C ALA A 325 -12.27 0.94 -16.24
N THR A 326 -11.51 -0.12 -16.06
CA THR A 326 -10.59 -0.65 -17.06
C THR A 326 -11.19 -1.87 -17.74
N LYS A 327 -10.53 -2.34 -18.80
CA LYS A 327 -10.92 -3.61 -19.46
C LYS A 327 -10.77 -4.78 -18.48
N GLU A 328 -9.75 -4.75 -17.63
CA GLU A 328 -9.49 -5.77 -16.60
C GLU A 328 -10.61 -5.81 -15.56
N MET A 329 -11.06 -4.65 -15.05
CA MET A 329 -12.15 -4.63 -14.07
C MET A 329 -13.51 -5.00 -14.67
N THR A 330 -13.78 -4.61 -15.91
CA THR A 330 -14.98 -5.06 -16.65
C THR A 330 -14.97 -6.58 -16.85
N ALA A 331 -13.82 -7.15 -17.21
CA ALA A 331 -13.64 -8.59 -17.34
C ALA A 331 -13.81 -9.31 -15.99
N THR A 332 -13.25 -8.76 -14.91
CA THR A 332 -13.39 -9.29 -13.54
C THR A 332 -14.86 -9.45 -13.15
N TYR A 333 -15.69 -8.43 -13.39
CA TYR A 333 -17.13 -8.49 -13.10
C TYR A 333 -17.84 -9.55 -13.93
N THR A 334 -17.45 -9.70 -15.20
CA THR A 334 -17.99 -10.75 -16.07
C THR A 334 -17.64 -12.15 -15.54
N THR A 335 -16.40 -12.34 -15.09
CA THR A 335 -15.92 -13.61 -14.51
C THR A 335 -16.63 -13.94 -13.20
N LEU A 336 -16.84 -12.96 -12.31
CA LEU A 336 -17.56 -13.16 -11.04
C LEU A 336 -19.03 -13.55 -11.27
N ILE A 337 -19.70 -12.94 -12.26
CA ILE A 337 -21.06 -13.33 -12.65
C ILE A 337 -21.08 -14.77 -13.16
N ALA A 338 -20.11 -15.16 -13.98
CA ALA A 338 -19.99 -16.51 -14.50
C ALA A 338 -19.65 -17.56 -13.41
N GLU A 339 -18.86 -17.18 -12.39
CA GLU A 339 -18.50 -18.06 -11.26
C GLU A 339 -19.74 -18.52 -10.49
N ILE A 340 -20.69 -17.62 -10.21
CA ILE A 340 -21.95 -17.97 -9.54
C ILE A 340 -22.77 -18.97 -10.34
N GLY A 341 -22.80 -18.79 -11.66
CA GLY A 341 -23.51 -19.67 -12.58
C GLY A 341 -22.84 -21.03 -12.77
N ALA A 342 -21.63 -21.25 -12.23
CA ALA A 342 -20.88 -22.48 -12.44
C ALA A 342 -21.57 -23.69 -11.78
N THR A 343 -21.89 -24.68 -12.61
CA THR A 343 -22.62 -25.89 -12.20
C THR A 343 -21.74 -26.96 -11.57
N ASN A 344 -20.42 -26.81 -11.60
CA ASN A 344 -19.47 -27.76 -11.02
C ASN A 344 -18.22 -27.06 -10.46
N ASN A 345 -17.50 -27.77 -9.60
CA ASN A 345 -16.34 -27.23 -8.88
C ASN A 345 -15.15 -26.90 -9.80
N LYS A 346 -14.91 -27.69 -10.86
CA LYS A 346 -13.80 -27.45 -11.79
C LYS A 346 -13.98 -26.10 -12.50
N ALA A 347 -15.15 -25.86 -13.06
CA ALA A 347 -15.47 -24.60 -13.70
C ALA A 347 -15.34 -23.41 -12.73
N ARG A 348 -15.78 -23.58 -11.47
CA ARG A 348 -15.63 -22.54 -10.43
C ARG A 348 -14.16 -22.19 -10.17
N VAL A 349 -13.31 -23.19 -9.96
CA VAL A 349 -11.86 -22.99 -9.72
C VAL A 349 -11.17 -22.34 -10.92
N GLU A 350 -11.54 -22.73 -12.15
CA GLU A 350 -11.02 -22.09 -13.36
C GLU A 350 -11.37 -20.59 -13.42
N ARG A 351 -12.62 -20.21 -13.06
CA ARG A 351 -13.04 -18.81 -12.99
C ARG A 351 -12.34 -18.03 -11.87
N GLN A 352 -12.11 -18.65 -10.72
CA GLN A 352 -11.37 -18.02 -9.62
C GLN A 352 -9.92 -17.73 -10.03
N LEU A 353 -9.26 -18.63 -10.75
CA LEU A 353 -7.91 -18.39 -11.25
C LEU A 353 -7.87 -17.32 -12.36
N GLU A 354 -8.89 -17.26 -13.21
CA GLU A 354 -9.06 -16.19 -14.20
C GLU A 354 -9.27 -14.83 -13.55
N GLU A 355 -10.11 -14.76 -12.51
CA GLU A 355 -10.35 -13.57 -11.68
C GLU A 355 -9.06 -13.06 -11.05
N LEU A 356 -8.35 -13.94 -10.32
CA LEU A 356 -7.05 -13.66 -9.71
C LEU A 356 -6.06 -13.02 -10.69
N ARG A 357 -5.90 -13.63 -11.87
CA ARG A 357 -4.96 -13.15 -12.90
C ARG A 357 -5.39 -11.80 -13.49
N THR A 358 -6.69 -11.59 -13.66
CA THR A 358 -7.23 -10.36 -14.25
C THR A 358 -7.11 -9.18 -13.29
N VAL A 359 -7.48 -9.37 -12.02
CA VAL A 359 -7.32 -8.34 -10.99
C VAL A 359 -5.84 -8.06 -10.76
N ALA A 360 -4.98 -9.09 -10.73
CA ALA A 360 -3.53 -8.90 -10.67
C ALA A 360 -2.98 -8.05 -11.83
N ALA A 361 -3.50 -8.19 -13.04
CA ALA A 361 -3.12 -7.33 -14.15
C ALA A 361 -3.52 -5.87 -13.91
N GLN A 362 -4.74 -5.61 -13.42
CA GLN A 362 -5.18 -4.26 -13.03
C GLN A 362 -4.21 -3.67 -11.99
N GLU A 363 -3.92 -4.42 -10.93
CA GLU A 363 -3.05 -3.97 -9.85
C GLU A 363 -1.62 -3.70 -10.31
N GLN A 364 -1.00 -4.70 -10.92
CA GLN A 364 0.44 -4.70 -11.15
C GLN A 364 0.83 -3.85 -12.35
N ILE A 365 -0.05 -3.74 -13.35
CA ILE A 365 0.25 -3.07 -14.63
C ILE A 365 -0.43 -1.70 -14.71
N ASN A 366 -1.71 -1.61 -14.38
CA ASN A 366 -2.45 -0.35 -14.59
C ASN A 366 -2.28 0.62 -13.41
N ILE A 367 -1.95 0.12 -12.22
CA ILE A 367 -1.80 0.92 -11.00
C ILE A 367 -0.34 1.00 -10.57
N LEU A 368 0.26 -0.11 -10.12
CA LEU A 368 1.58 -0.08 -9.49
C LEU A 368 2.70 0.28 -10.47
N GLN A 369 2.62 -0.15 -11.73
CA GLN A 369 3.63 0.21 -12.72
C GLN A 369 3.77 1.74 -12.87
N PRO A 370 2.74 2.49 -13.28
CA PRO A 370 2.85 3.94 -13.41
C PRO A 370 3.02 4.67 -12.07
N LEU A 371 2.58 4.08 -10.96
CA LEU A 371 2.58 4.73 -9.65
C LEU A 371 3.93 4.65 -8.93
N ILE A 372 4.60 3.49 -8.98
CA ILE A 372 5.85 3.24 -8.25
C ILE A 372 6.96 2.64 -9.14
N TYR A 373 6.67 1.70 -10.05
CA TYR A 373 7.74 1.01 -10.78
C TYR A 373 8.27 1.77 -12.01
N ASP A 374 7.58 2.82 -12.47
CA ASP A 374 8.08 3.76 -13.47
C ASP A 374 9.05 4.80 -12.88
N ASP A 375 9.34 4.74 -11.58
CA ASP A 375 10.35 5.57 -10.93
C ASP A 375 11.75 4.97 -11.11
N PRO A 376 12.64 5.58 -11.91
CA PRO A 376 13.96 5.03 -12.20
C PRO A 376 14.83 4.84 -10.95
N GLN A 377 14.67 5.70 -9.95
CA GLN A 377 15.44 5.62 -8.71
C GLN A 377 14.95 4.48 -7.83
N LEU A 378 13.64 4.22 -7.81
CA LEU A 378 13.10 3.05 -7.13
C LEU A 378 13.56 1.76 -7.82
N VAL A 379 13.52 1.73 -9.15
CA VAL A 379 13.98 0.57 -9.94
C VAL A 379 15.42 0.22 -9.59
N LYS A 380 16.32 1.20 -9.66
CA LYS A 380 17.73 1.03 -9.29
C LYS A 380 17.89 0.48 -7.87
N THR A 381 17.19 1.08 -6.89
CA THR A 381 17.23 0.65 -5.49
C THR A 381 16.74 -0.79 -5.31
N MET A 382 15.62 -1.16 -5.94
CA MET A 382 15.06 -2.50 -5.81
C MET A 382 15.92 -3.56 -6.49
N ASP A 383 16.53 -3.27 -7.63
CA ASP A 383 17.43 -4.20 -8.32
C ASP A 383 18.73 -4.41 -7.52
N VAL A 384 19.27 -3.36 -6.91
CA VAL A 384 20.44 -3.48 -6.03
C VAL A 384 20.09 -4.25 -4.76
N ASN A 385 18.96 -3.96 -4.11
CA ASN A 385 18.51 -4.72 -2.94
C ASN A 385 18.31 -6.21 -3.26
N HIS A 386 17.81 -6.52 -4.46
CA HIS A 386 17.66 -7.90 -4.94
C HIS A 386 19.00 -8.57 -5.18
N TRP A 387 19.94 -7.89 -5.84
CA TRP A 387 21.30 -8.39 -6.03
C TRP A 387 22.01 -8.68 -4.69
N ILE A 388 21.94 -7.74 -3.72
CA ILE A 388 22.51 -7.91 -2.37
C ILE A 388 21.85 -9.11 -1.67
N SER A 389 20.52 -9.20 -1.76
CA SER A 389 19.75 -10.29 -1.15
C SER A 389 20.16 -11.65 -1.71
N ARG A 390 20.32 -11.76 -3.04
CA ARG A 390 20.81 -12.98 -3.70
C ARG A 390 22.25 -13.33 -3.31
N ALA A 391 23.16 -12.35 -3.32
CA ALA A 391 24.56 -12.57 -2.99
C ALA A 391 24.76 -12.98 -1.52
N SER A 392 23.92 -12.47 -0.61
CA SER A 392 23.98 -12.74 0.83
C SER A 392 23.03 -13.82 1.33
N SER A 393 22.27 -14.47 0.44
CA SER A 393 21.19 -15.41 0.81
C SER A 393 20.22 -14.83 1.84
N GLY A 394 19.84 -13.56 1.69
CA GLY A 394 18.94 -12.84 2.59
C GLY A 394 19.58 -12.27 3.86
N GLY A 395 20.90 -12.38 4.03
CA GLY A 395 21.60 -11.97 5.24
C GLY A 395 21.82 -10.47 5.38
N LEU A 396 21.93 -9.74 4.26
CA LEU A 396 22.19 -8.29 4.25
C LEU A 396 20.99 -7.46 3.78
N SER A 397 20.11 -8.06 2.99
CA SER A 397 18.88 -7.47 2.49
C SER A 397 17.81 -8.57 2.42
N PRO A 398 16.54 -8.31 2.73
CA PRO A 398 15.50 -9.33 2.69
C PRO A 398 15.34 -9.93 1.29
N THR A 399 15.02 -11.21 1.21
CA THR A 399 14.53 -11.80 -0.03
C THR A 399 13.12 -11.29 -0.33
N TYR A 400 12.78 -11.18 -1.60
CA TYR A 400 11.41 -10.88 -2.04
C TYR A 400 10.59 -12.17 -1.98
N THR A 401 10.35 -12.64 -0.76
CA THR A 401 9.62 -13.87 -0.45
C THR A 401 8.22 -13.52 0.05
N LEU A 402 7.20 -14.12 -0.55
CA LEU A 402 5.84 -14.13 -0.03
C LEU A 402 5.66 -15.35 0.88
N TYR A 403 5.15 -15.13 2.09
CA TYR A 403 4.80 -16.20 3.03
C TYR A 403 3.28 -16.33 3.18
N PHE A 404 2.75 -17.52 2.90
CA PHE A 404 1.35 -17.90 3.13
C PHE A 404 1.12 -18.23 4.62
N SER A 405 1.42 -17.26 5.48
CA SER A 405 1.21 -17.30 6.93
C SER A 405 0.94 -15.88 7.44
N ALA A 406 0.23 -15.73 8.55
CA ALA A 406 0.13 -14.47 9.29
C ALA A 406 1.46 -14.06 9.93
N ALA A 407 2.37 -15.03 10.15
CA ALA A 407 3.71 -14.78 10.65
C ALA A 407 4.61 -14.13 9.58
N PRO A 408 5.66 -13.40 9.99
CA PRO A 408 6.62 -12.77 9.09
C PRO A 408 7.53 -13.74 8.33
N ARG A 409 7.63 -14.99 8.82
CA ARG A 409 8.40 -16.07 8.22
C ARG A 409 7.71 -17.39 8.47
N ASN A 410 7.95 -18.35 7.59
CA ASN A 410 7.54 -19.74 7.75
C ASN A 410 8.65 -20.62 7.18
N ASP A 411 9.11 -21.62 7.95
CA ASP A 411 10.19 -22.51 7.53
C ASP A 411 9.71 -23.62 6.56
N ASP A 412 8.39 -23.82 6.45
CA ASP A 412 7.81 -24.75 5.48
C ASP A 412 7.95 -24.16 4.06
N ARG A 413 8.79 -24.81 3.25
CA ARG A 413 9.05 -24.43 1.85
C ARG A 413 7.80 -24.47 0.98
N ASP A 414 6.78 -25.26 1.32
CA ASP A 414 5.51 -25.30 0.60
C ASP A 414 4.61 -24.08 0.90
N LEU A 415 4.93 -23.30 1.93
CA LEU A 415 4.17 -22.13 2.38
C LEU A 415 4.84 -20.81 2.04
N GLN A 416 5.82 -20.84 1.14
CA GLN A 416 6.52 -19.65 0.68
C GLN A 416 6.85 -19.71 -0.81
N ILE A 417 7.02 -18.55 -1.41
CA ILE A 417 7.53 -18.42 -2.77
C ILE A 417 8.47 -17.23 -2.85
N THR A 418 9.64 -17.41 -3.45
CA THR A 418 10.68 -16.37 -3.52
C THR A 418 10.87 -15.92 -4.95
N PHE A 419 10.85 -14.60 -5.16
CA PHE A 419 11.18 -14.01 -6.46
C PHE A 419 12.60 -14.36 -6.88
N ASP A 420 12.75 -14.83 -8.12
CA ASP A 420 14.04 -15.12 -8.73
C ASP A 420 14.95 -16.00 -7.84
N GLU A 421 14.37 -17.03 -7.23
CA GLU A 421 15.07 -17.96 -6.35
C GLU A 421 16.20 -18.70 -7.11
N PRO A 422 17.44 -18.75 -6.57
CA PRO A 422 18.54 -19.49 -7.18
C PRO A 422 18.21 -20.98 -7.31
N LYS A 423 18.37 -21.57 -8.50
CA LYS A 423 18.08 -23.00 -8.72
C LYS A 423 19.26 -23.91 -8.33
N SER A 424 20.46 -23.34 -8.22
CA SER A 424 21.67 -24.05 -7.80
C SER A 424 22.63 -23.12 -7.04
N PRO A 425 23.63 -23.67 -6.31
CA PRO A 425 24.71 -22.85 -5.74
C PRO A 425 25.45 -22.02 -6.79
N TRP A 426 25.57 -22.51 -8.02
CA TRP A 426 26.21 -21.79 -9.13
C TRP A 426 25.40 -20.57 -9.60
N ASP A 427 24.07 -20.60 -9.49
CA ASP A 427 23.22 -19.44 -9.78
C ASP A 427 23.39 -18.32 -8.75
N ARG A 428 23.89 -18.64 -7.55
CA ARG A 428 24.21 -17.63 -6.53
C ARG A 428 25.49 -16.89 -6.88
N THR A 429 26.52 -17.61 -7.31
CA THR A 429 27.81 -17.02 -7.70
C THR A 429 27.74 -16.31 -9.04
N ASN A 430 27.00 -16.85 -10.03
CA ASN A 430 26.86 -16.22 -11.34
C ASN A 430 26.01 -14.93 -11.28
N GLY A 431 24.91 -14.94 -10.52
CA GLY A 431 24.12 -13.73 -10.27
C GLY A 431 24.89 -12.63 -9.53
N ALA A 432 25.84 -13.01 -8.66
CA ALA A 432 26.74 -12.06 -8.00
C ALA A 432 27.82 -11.48 -8.94
N LEU A 433 28.17 -12.18 -10.02
CA LEU A 433 29.19 -11.81 -11.01
C LEU A 433 28.61 -11.25 -12.34
N GLY A 434 27.34 -10.82 -12.35
CA GLY A 434 26.72 -10.18 -13.51
C GLY A 434 25.92 -11.12 -14.43
N GLY A 435 25.57 -12.32 -13.98
CA GLY A 435 24.56 -13.15 -14.63
C GLY A 435 23.18 -12.47 -14.63
N THR A 436 22.32 -12.83 -15.58
CA THR A 436 21.00 -12.20 -15.77
C THR A 436 20.11 -12.34 -14.53
N LEU A 437 19.98 -11.25 -13.77
CA LEU A 437 19.03 -11.14 -12.67
C LEU A 437 17.69 -10.63 -13.17
N LYS A 438 16.61 -11.15 -12.60
CA LYS A 438 15.27 -10.60 -12.83
C LYS A 438 15.08 -9.31 -12.04
N SER A 439 14.25 -8.42 -12.56
CA SER A 439 13.90 -7.15 -11.91
C SER A 439 12.45 -7.18 -11.48
N LEU A 440 12.16 -7.07 -10.18
CA LEU A 440 10.77 -6.98 -9.70
C LEU A 440 10.04 -5.73 -10.23
N PRO A 441 10.71 -4.57 -10.42
CA PRO A 441 10.13 -3.45 -11.16
C PRO A 441 9.81 -3.73 -12.63
N ASN A 442 10.52 -4.65 -13.29
CA ASN A 442 10.19 -5.06 -14.65
C ASN A 442 8.83 -5.78 -14.68
N LYS A 443 7.95 -5.31 -15.56
CA LYS A 443 6.58 -5.80 -15.68
C LYS A 443 6.50 -7.30 -15.97
N ASP A 444 7.31 -7.81 -16.90
CA ASP A 444 7.19 -9.19 -17.35
C ASP A 444 7.74 -10.16 -16.30
N ASP A 445 8.90 -9.85 -15.71
CA ASP A 445 9.46 -10.60 -14.59
C ASP A 445 8.52 -10.65 -13.39
N ARG A 446 7.91 -9.51 -13.05
CA ARG A 446 6.94 -9.42 -11.95
C ARG A 446 5.68 -10.21 -12.24
N MET A 447 5.13 -10.13 -13.46
CA MET A 447 3.93 -10.87 -13.80
C MET A 447 4.17 -12.39 -13.84
N GLU A 448 5.36 -12.85 -14.19
CA GLU A 448 5.73 -14.26 -14.03
C GLU A 448 5.71 -14.68 -12.55
N TYR A 449 6.27 -13.84 -11.67
CA TYR A 449 6.26 -14.13 -10.23
C TYR A 449 4.85 -14.13 -9.63
N VAL A 450 4.03 -13.14 -10.00
CA VAL A 450 2.63 -13.04 -9.56
C VAL A 450 1.80 -14.23 -10.05
N ALA A 451 2.06 -14.73 -11.27
CA ALA A 451 1.40 -15.93 -11.77
C ALA A 451 1.74 -17.16 -10.90
N LYS A 452 3.01 -17.35 -10.52
CA LYS A 452 3.43 -18.44 -9.63
C LYS A 452 2.83 -18.31 -8.23
N ILE A 453 2.74 -17.09 -7.70
CA ILE A 453 2.05 -16.81 -6.43
C ILE A 453 0.59 -17.26 -6.51
N ALA A 454 -0.14 -16.88 -7.57
CA ALA A 454 -1.54 -17.24 -7.73
C ALA A 454 -1.75 -18.77 -7.86
N GLU A 455 -0.84 -19.46 -8.56
CA GLU A 455 -0.87 -20.92 -8.70
C GLU A 455 -0.59 -21.63 -7.36
N GLN A 456 0.41 -21.17 -6.60
CA GLN A 456 0.70 -21.71 -5.27
C GLN A 456 -0.44 -21.45 -4.30
N PHE A 457 -1.01 -20.24 -4.31
CA PHE A 457 -2.18 -19.90 -3.50
C PHE A 457 -3.35 -20.84 -3.81
N ASN A 458 -3.68 -21.03 -5.09
CA ASN A 458 -4.76 -21.93 -5.50
C ASN A 458 -4.50 -23.38 -5.05
N LEU A 459 -3.26 -23.86 -5.17
CA LEU A 459 -2.85 -25.17 -4.68
C LEU A 459 -3.06 -25.31 -3.16
N LEU A 460 -2.65 -24.30 -2.39
CA LEU A 460 -2.79 -24.28 -0.93
C LEU A 460 -4.25 -24.16 -0.48
N MET A 461 -5.06 -23.35 -1.17
CA MET A 461 -6.50 -23.27 -0.94
C MET A 461 -7.22 -24.60 -1.24
N SER A 462 -6.67 -25.42 -2.14
CA SER A 462 -7.19 -26.75 -2.44
C SER A 462 -6.73 -27.81 -1.42
N LYS A 463 -5.45 -27.81 -1.03
CA LYS A 463 -4.84 -28.90 -0.22
C LYS A 463 -4.75 -28.60 1.27
N LYS A 464 -4.58 -27.33 1.65
CA LYS A 464 -4.33 -26.86 3.02
C LYS A 464 -5.36 -25.78 3.43
N ARG A 465 -6.61 -25.87 2.94
CA ARG A 465 -7.65 -24.85 3.11
C ARG A 465 -7.84 -24.40 4.57
N ALA A 466 -7.98 -25.34 5.51
CA ALA A 466 -8.19 -25.01 6.92
C ALA A 466 -7.03 -24.20 7.52
N TYR A 467 -5.78 -24.53 7.13
CA TYR A 467 -4.61 -23.73 7.50
C TYR A 467 -4.69 -22.33 6.89
N MET A 468 -4.93 -22.23 5.57
CA MET A 468 -5.02 -20.94 4.90
C MET A 468 -6.11 -20.03 5.49
N GLU A 469 -7.28 -20.57 5.78
CA GLU A 469 -8.38 -19.85 6.43
C GLU A 469 -8.01 -19.43 7.87
N HIS A 470 -7.28 -20.25 8.63
CA HIS A 470 -6.78 -19.89 9.95
C HIS A 470 -5.80 -18.72 9.92
N GLU A 471 -4.85 -18.73 8.98
CA GLU A 471 -3.91 -17.62 8.80
C GLU A 471 -4.63 -16.33 8.38
N LEU A 472 -5.62 -16.43 7.47
CA LEU A 472 -6.46 -15.30 7.07
C LEU A 472 -7.31 -14.75 8.23
N GLN A 473 -7.82 -15.61 9.12
CA GLN A 473 -8.53 -15.18 10.33
C GLN A 473 -7.61 -14.41 11.27
N THR A 474 -6.35 -14.86 11.40
CA THR A 474 -5.34 -14.15 12.19
C THR A 474 -5.04 -12.77 11.61
N ILE A 475 -4.87 -12.67 10.28
CA ILE A 475 -4.67 -11.39 9.58
C ILE A 475 -5.91 -10.48 9.72
N ARG A 476 -7.12 -11.04 9.62
CA ARG A 476 -8.40 -10.34 9.85
C ARG A 476 -8.47 -9.72 11.26
N GLY A 477 -7.74 -10.28 12.24
CA GLY A 477 -7.63 -9.71 13.58
C GLY A 477 -7.04 -8.30 13.65
N TRP A 478 -6.51 -7.74 12.54
CA TRP A 478 -5.97 -6.38 12.47
C TRP A 478 -6.96 -5.32 11.97
N LEU A 479 -8.28 -5.59 11.97
CA LEU A 479 -9.30 -4.63 11.53
C LEU A 479 -9.23 -3.28 12.27
N ASP A 480 -8.88 -3.31 13.56
CA ASP A 480 -8.78 -2.13 14.43
C ASP A 480 -7.32 -1.65 14.65
N ALA A 481 -6.38 -2.10 13.82
CA ALA A 481 -4.94 -1.83 13.99
C ALA A 481 -4.54 -0.35 13.96
#